data_AF-A0A6V7W189-F1
#
_entry.id   AF-A0A6V7W189-F1
#
_cell.length_a   1.000
_cell.length_b   1.000
_cell.length_c   1.000
_cell.angle_alpha   90.00
_cell.angle_beta   90.00
_cell.angle_gamma   90.00
#
_symmetry.space_group_name_H-M   'P 1'
#
loop_
_entity.id
_entity.type
_entity.pdbx_description
1 polymer ?
#
loop_
_entity_poly.entity_id
_entity_poly.type
_entity_poly.pdbx_seq_one_letter_code
_entity_poly.pdbx_strand_id
1 'polypeptide(L)'
;MLSFCNDKYFLVFDYGCGKCDVLHPKNKCVDCDTGPLCNTEEFINKSKFCLWKTENMSKPVGMKRVCKDSCFVLRDKNGKVKLSCGKCLANNDTDCVECNTKYCNKESLVPKQCWGNNGTICKTSFETPCFVERMKNNTGID
;
A
#
# COMPACT_ATOMS: atom_id res chain seq x y z
N MET A 1 30.87 31.99 4.18
CA MET A 1 29.42 32.17 4.39
C MET A 1 28.74 31.02 3.65
N LEU A 2 28.27 29.99 4.35
CA LEU A 2 27.54 28.88 3.71
C LEU A 2 26.13 29.40 3.38
N SER A 3 25.76 29.37 2.11
CA SER A 3 24.40 29.72 1.69
C SER A 3 23.44 28.64 2.19
N PHE A 4 22.39 29.06 2.90
CA PHE A 4 21.34 28.19 3.40
C PHE A 4 20.29 28.02 2.31
N CYS A 5 19.93 26.77 1.99
CA CYS A 5 18.85 26.44 1.06
C CYS A 5 17.56 27.17 1.48
N ASN A 6 17.15 28.20 0.74
CA ASN A 6 15.79 28.71 0.81
C ASN A 6 15.52 29.55 -0.44
N ASP A 7 14.43 29.23 -1.15
CA ASP A 7 13.48 30.26 -1.56
C ASP A 7 12.10 29.65 -1.84
N LYS A 8 11.13 30.20 -1.12
CA LYS A 8 9.69 29.92 -1.23
C LYS A 8 9.18 30.36 -2.60
N TYR A 9 8.91 29.39 -3.47
CA TYR A 9 7.94 29.51 -4.54
C TYR A 9 6.98 28.32 -4.48
N PHE A 10 5.85 28.39 -5.20
CA PHE A 10 4.98 27.25 -5.43
C PHE A 10 5.71 26.25 -6.35
N LEU A 11 6.69 25.53 -5.78
CA LEU A 11 7.53 24.60 -6.50
C LEU A 11 6.93 23.20 -6.41
N VAL A 12 6.96 22.48 -7.52
CA VAL A 12 6.57 21.06 -7.59
C VAL A 12 7.52 20.19 -6.75
N PHE A 13 8.77 20.64 -6.58
CA PHE A 13 9.81 19.99 -5.78
C PHE A 13 10.51 21.00 -4.87
N ASP A 14 10.75 20.59 -3.63
CA ASP A 14 11.53 21.35 -2.64
C ASP A 14 12.82 20.59 -2.34
N TYR A 15 13.95 21.29 -2.33
CA TYR A 15 15.29 20.72 -2.23
C TYR A 15 15.98 21.27 -0.99
N GLY A 16 16.62 20.39 -0.22
CA GLY A 16 17.32 20.81 0.98
C GLY A 16 18.30 19.77 1.49
N CYS A 17 18.90 20.08 2.64
CA CYS A 17 19.84 19.23 3.34
C CYS A 17 19.15 18.44 4.46
N GLY A 18 19.74 17.30 4.84
CA GLY A 18 19.26 16.47 5.95
C GLY A 18 18.37 15.32 5.51
N LYS A 19 17.72 14.68 6.48
CA LYS A 19 16.78 13.58 6.23
C LYS A 19 15.35 14.11 6.19
N CYS A 20 14.49 13.45 5.43
CA CYS A 20 13.06 13.55 5.52
C CYS A 20 12.62 13.48 6.98
N ASP A 21 11.60 14.26 7.35
CA ASP A 21 11.02 14.21 8.69
C ASP A 21 10.23 12.91 8.88
N VAL A 22 10.52 12.21 9.99
CA VAL A 22 10.03 10.86 10.32
C VAL A 22 8.62 10.91 10.88
N LEU A 23 8.25 12.04 11.49
CA LEU A 23 7.00 12.10 12.24
C LEU A 23 5.83 12.36 11.30
N HIS A 24 5.86 13.41 10.47
CA HIS A 24 4.73 13.73 9.58
C HIS A 24 5.16 14.38 8.25
N PRO A 25 5.65 13.62 7.26
CA PRO A 25 5.90 14.19 5.94
C PRO A 25 4.58 14.73 5.36
N LYS A 26 4.54 16.01 4.98
CA LYS A 26 3.39 16.60 4.28
C LYS A 26 3.33 16.14 2.82
N ASN A 27 4.51 16.00 2.20
CA ASN A 27 4.71 15.62 0.81
C ASN A 27 5.58 14.37 0.67
N LYS A 28 5.69 13.83 -0.54
CA LYS A 28 6.64 12.73 -0.83
C LYS A 28 8.06 13.21 -0.60
N CYS A 29 8.87 12.37 0.04
CA CYS A 29 10.23 12.71 0.41
C CYS A 29 11.12 11.46 0.32
N VAL A 30 12.35 11.67 -0.13
CA VAL A 30 13.38 10.63 -0.25
C VAL A 30 14.71 11.19 0.23
N ASP A 31 15.38 10.45 1.12
CA ASP A 31 16.77 10.72 1.50
C ASP A 31 17.69 10.18 0.41
N CYS A 32 18.69 10.95 -0.01
CA CYS A 32 19.73 10.47 -0.90
C CYS A 32 21.10 10.66 -0.23
N ASP A 33 21.92 9.62 -0.26
CA ASP A 33 23.28 9.57 0.31
C ASP A 33 24.31 8.96 -0.65
N THR A 34 23.94 8.81 -1.93
CA THR A 34 24.76 8.16 -2.97
C THR A 34 25.86 9.05 -3.54
N GLY A 35 25.93 10.33 -3.17
CA GLY A 35 26.95 11.28 -3.60
C GLY A 35 26.49 12.73 -3.60
N PRO A 36 27.36 13.68 -3.97
CA PRO A 36 26.99 15.08 -4.14
C PRO A 36 25.87 15.26 -5.17
N LEU A 37 24.97 16.22 -4.94
CA LEU A 37 23.88 16.57 -5.86
C LEU A 37 22.94 15.40 -6.22
N CYS A 38 22.76 14.43 -5.32
CA CYS A 38 21.92 13.24 -5.54
C CYS A 38 20.41 13.51 -5.52
N ASN A 39 19.97 14.66 -5.00
CA ASN A 39 18.57 14.99 -4.74
C ASN A 39 17.89 15.55 -6.00
N THR A 40 17.79 14.74 -7.06
CA THR A 40 17.19 15.14 -8.34
C THR A 40 15.71 14.76 -8.45
N GLU A 41 14.97 15.41 -9.35
CA GLU A 41 13.57 15.04 -9.66
C GLU A 41 13.45 13.60 -10.17
N GLU A 42 14.41 13.17 -10.98
CA GLU A 42 14.47 11.80 -11.50
C GLU A 42 14.58 10.80 -10.35
N PHE A 43 15.42 11.10 -9.34
CA PHE A 43 15.64 10.25 -8.19
C PHE A 43 14.34 10.02 -7.40
N ILE A 44 13.62 11.09 -7.03
CA ILE A 44 12.33 10.95 -6.33
C ILE A 44 11.25 10.29 -7.22
N ASN A 45 11.25 10.55 -8.52
CA ASN A 45 10.27 9.97 -9.42
C ASN A 45 10.45 8.46 -9.61
N LYS A 46 11.70 7.98 -9.68
CA LYS A 46 12.07 6.56 -9.77
C LYS A 46 12.09 5.83 -8.42
N SER A 47 12.07 6.57 -7.32
CA SER A 47 12.07 6.01 -5.97
C SER A 47 10.85 5.12 -5.70
N LYS A 48 11.08 4.05 -4.92
CA LYS A 48 10.10 3.03 -4.58
C LYS A 48 9.16 3.49 -3.47
N PHE A 49 8.03 4.07 -3.85
CA PHE A 49 6.93 4.32 -2.92
C PHE A 49 5.92 3.17 -2.97
N CYS A 50 5.42 2.72 -1.82
CA CYS A 50 4.34 1.74 -1.75
C CYS A 50 2.99 2.42 -1.50
N LEU A 51 1.91 1.69 -1.75
CA LEU A 51 0.60 2.02 -1.21
C LEU A 51 0.55 1.62 0.27
N TRP A 52 -0.23 2.36 1.05
CA TRP A 52 -0.51 2.10 2.45
C TRP A 52 -2.01 2.05 2.70
N LYS A 53 -2.44 1.05 3.47
CA LYS A 53 -3.82 0.84 3.91
C LYS A 53 -3.80 0.07 5.21
N THR A 54 -4.61 0.50 6.17
CA THR A 54 -4.96 -0.25 7.37
C THR A 54 -6.42 -0.70 7.28
N GLU A 55 -6.83 -1.57 8.22
CA GLU A 55 -8.21 -2.07 8.31
C GLU A 55 -9.27 -0.96 8.43
N ASN A 56 -8.90 0.21 8.97
CA ASN A 56 -9.81 1.35 9.19
C ASN A 56 -9.92 2.29 7.98
N MET A 57 -9.20 2.01 6.89
CA MET A 57 -9.15 2.88 5.72
C MET A 57 -10.02 2.33 4.58
N SER A 58 -10.92 3.17 4.07
CA SER A 58 -11.79 2.82 2.94
C SER A 58 -11.01 2.64 1.63
N LYS A 59 -9.90 3.37 1.44
CA LYS A 59 -9.07 3.35 0.24
C LYS A 59 -7.58 3.40 0.59
N PRO A 60 -6.71 2.78 -0.22
CA PRO A 60 -5.27 2.92 -0.05
C PRO A 60 -4.81 4.33 -0.40
N VAL A 61 -3.75 4.80 0.26
CA VAL A 61 -3.06 6.07 -0.04
C VAL A 61 -1.62 5.79 -0.41
N GLY A 62 -1.01 6.64 -1.25
CA GLY A 62 0.41 6.55 -1.53
C GLY A 62 1.23 6.94 -0.29
N MET A 63 2.17 6.09 0.11
CA MET A 63 3.13 6.46 1.14
C MET A 63 3.94 7.68 0.71
N LYS A 64 4.28 8.51 1.70
CA LYS A 64 5.06 9.73 1.50
C LYS A 64 6.55 9.51 1.68
N ARG A 65 6.96 8.32 2.12
CA ARG A 65 8.37 7.91 2.24
C ARG A 65 8.66 6.72 1.35
N VAL A 66 9.89 6.66 0.89
CA VAL A 66 10.40 5.51 0.13
C VAL A 66 10.46 4.28 1.03
N CYS A 67 10.16 3.12 0.46
CA CYS A 67 10.38 1.83 1.09
C CYS A 67 11.74 1.29 0.63
N LYS A 68 12.64 1.01 1.56
CA LYS A 68 14.00 0.54 1.24
C LYS A 68 14.03 -0.89 0.70
N ASP A 69 13.14 -1.74 1.21
CA ASP A 69 13.02 -3.15 0.80
C ASP A 69 12.02 -3.29 -0.37
N SER A 70 10.89 -3.95 -0.10
CA SER A 70 9.78 -4.24 -1.01
C SER A 70 8.48 -3.59 -0.53
N CYS A 71 7.46 -3.63 -1.36
CA CYS A 71 6.07 -3.44 -0.96
C CYS A 71 5.41 -4.79 -0.76
N PHE A 72 4.43 -4.87 0.15
CA PHE A 72 3.53 -6.01 0.22
C PHE A 72 2.07 -5.59 0.24
N VAL A 73 1.23 -6.52 -0.20
CA VAL A 73 -0.22 -6.53 0.04
C VAL A 73 -0.57 -7.87 0.66
N LEU A 74 -1.38 -7.82 1.71
CA LEU A 74 -1.79 -8.98 2.48
C LEU A 74 -3.30 -8.93 2.70
N ARG A 75 -3.97 -10.07 2.52
CA ARG A 75 -5.33 -10.30 3.01
C ARG A 75 -5.30 -11.38 4.10
N ASP A 76 -5.85 -11.05 5.26
CA ASP A 76 -5.97 -12.00 6.36
C ASP A 76 -7.15 -12.96 6.17
N LYS A 77 -7.30 -13.92 7.08
CA LYS A 77 -8.40 -14.90 7.08
C LYS A 77 -9.80 -14.30 7.27
N ASN A 78 -9.90 -13.05 7.70
CA ASN A 78 -11.15 -12.33 7.93
C ASN A 78 -11.47 -11.37 6.76
N GLY A 79 -10.70 -11.43 5.68
CA GLY A 79 -10.87 -10.55 4.52
C GLY A 79 -10.27 -9.16 4.68
N LYS A 80 -9.60 -8.85 5.80
CA LYS A 80 -8.98 -7.54 6.03
C LYS A 80 -7.71 -7.40 5.22
N VAL A 81 -7.51 -6.24 4.62
CA VAL A 81 -6.38 -5.97 3.73
C VAL A 81 -5.42 -4.98 4.34
N LYS A 82 -4.13 -5.29 4.28
CA LYS A 82 -3.02 -4.43 4.66
C LYS A 82 -2.08 -4.21 3.48
N LEU A 83 -1.69 -2.96 3.27
CA LEU A 83 -0.70 -2.53 2.27
C LEU A 83 0.39 -1.76 3.01
N SER A 84 1.67 -2.08 2.78
CA SER A 84 2.79 -1.39 3.46
C SER A 84 4.13 -1.65 2.77
N CYS A 85 5.18 -0.92 3.19
CA CYS A 85 6.56 -1.34 3.02
C CYS A 85 6.81 -2.66 3.77
N GLY A 86 7.75 -3.46 3.27
CA GLY A 86 8.24 -4.68 3.89
C GLY A 86 8.00 -5.91 3.04
N LYS A 87 8.30 -7.06 3.64
CA LYS A 87 8.12 -8.39 3.05
C LYS A 87 6.91 -9.09 3.66
N CYS A 88 6.41 -10.10 2.96
CA CYS A 88 5.44 -11.02 3.51
C CYS A 88 6.07 -11.80 4.66
N LEU A 89 5.35 -11.91 5.77
CA LEU A 89 5.72 -12.84 6.83
C LEU A 89 5.25 -14.23 6.41
N ALA A 90 6.08 -15.25 6.64
CA ALA A 90 5.70 -16.63 6.38
C ALA A 90 4.57 -17.04 7.35
N ASN A 91 3.32 -16.91 6.90
CA ASN A 91 2.13 -17.29 7.64
C ASN A 91 1.15 -17.98 6.69
N ASN A 92 0.71 -19.18 7.06
CA ASN A 92 -0.18 -20.01 6.24
C ASN A 92 -1.62 -19.47 6.17
N ASP A 93 -2.00 -18.58 7.09
CA ASP A 93 -3.37 -18.03 7.21
C ASP A 93 -3.58 -16.72 6.43
N THR A 94 -2.63 -16.34 5.56
CA THR A 94 -2.69 -15.06 4.85
C THR A 94 -2.32 -15.21 3.38
N ASP A 95 -3.09 -14.57 2.51
CA ASP A 95 -2.70 -14.38 1.12
C ASP A 95 -1.82 -13.13 1.07
N CYS A 96 -0.55 -13.29 0.66
CA CYS A 96 0.40 -12.19 0.65
C CYS A 96 1.24 -12.19 -0.63
N VAL A 97 1.41 -10.99 -1.22
CA VAL A 97 2.21 -10.78 -2.43
C VAL A 97 3.20 -9.65 -2.19
N GLU A 98 4.46 -9.89 -2.53
CA GLU A 98 5.53 -8.90 -2.53
C GLU A 98 5.77 -8.34 -3.93
N CYS A 99 6.21 -7.08 -4.01
CA CYS A 99 6.58 -6.46 -5.28
C CYS A 99 7.56 -5.29 -5.05
N ASN A 100 8.29 -4.89 -6.09
CA ASN A 100 9.48 -4.02 -5.96
C ASN A 100 9.43 -2.75 -6.83
N THR A 101 8.27 -2.40 -7.39
CA THR A 101 8.09 -1.20 -8.22
C THR A 101 7.17 -0.19 -7.53
N LYS A 102 7.17 1.06 -8.01
CA LYS A 102 6.38 2.15 -7.42
C LYS A 102 4.88 1.83 -7.46
N TYR A 103 4.23 1.88 -6.29
CA TYR A 103 2.81 1.61 -6.05
C TYR A 103 2.33 0.25 -6.55
N CYS A 104 3.20 -0.75 -6.52
CA CYS A 104 2.93 -2.06 -7.09
C CYS A 104 1.94 -2.90 -6.28
N ASN A 105 1.83 -2.68 -4.96
CA ASN A 105 1.12 -3.54 -4.02
C ASN A 105 -0.40 -3.32 -4.02
N LYS A 106 -1.05 -3.39 -5.19
CA LYS A 106 -2.50 -3.20 -5.33
C LYS A 106 -3.28 -4.32 -4.64
N GLU A 107 -4.45 -3.99 -4.10
CA GLU A 107 -5.34 -4.95 -3.43
C GLU A 107 -5.75 -6.12 -4.35
N SER A 108 -5.85 -5.87 -5.65
CA SER A 108 -6.23 -6.88 -6.65
C SER A 108 -5.20 -8.00 -6.86
N LEU A 109 -3.99 -7.89 -6.29
CA LEU A 109 -2.97 -8.93 -6.39
C LEU A 109 -3.23 -10.11 -5.44
N VAL A 110 -4.05 -9.93 -4.40
CA VAL A 110 -4.45 -11.02 -3.51
C VAL A 110 -5.89 -11.45 -3.82
N PRO A 111 -6.22 -12.75 -3.74
CA PRO A 111 -7.58 -13.22 -3.99
C PRO A 111 -8.60 -12.50 -3.11
N LYS A 112 -9.80 -12.28 -3.65
CA LYS A 112 -10.95 -11.87 -2.84
C LYS A 112 -11.51 -13.09 -2.12
N GLN A 113 -11.97 -12.89 -0.89
CA GLN A 113 -12.62 -13.91 -0.08
C GLN A 113 -14.13 -13.68 -0.10
N CYS A 114 -14.89 -14.75 -0.28
CA CYS A 114 -16.35 -14.76 -0.17
C CYS A 114 -16.78 -15.80 0.87
N TRP A 115 -17.96 -15.60 1.44
CA TRP A 115 -18.60 -16.61 2.29
C TRP A 115 -19.14 -17.75 1.43
N GLY A 116 -18.78 -18.98 1.82
CA GLY A 116 -19.43 -20.20 1.39
C GLY A 116 -20.39 -20.73 2.45
N ASN A 117 -21.03 -21.85 2.15
CA ASN A 117 -21.96 -22.51 3.08
C ASN A 117 -21.26 -22.88 4.40
N ASN A 118 -22.01 -22.86 5.50
CA ASN A 118 -21.54 -23.20 6.84
C ASN A 118 -20.33 -22.35 7.32
N GLY A 119 -20.24 -21.09 6.89
CA GLY A 119 -19.16 -20.18 7.31
C GLY A 119 -17.80 -20.50 6.70
N THR A 120 -17.75 -21.34 5.65
CA THR A 120 -16.52 -21.60 4.90
C THR A 120 -16.09 -20.34 4.14
N ILE A 121 -14.78 -20.20 3.89
CA ILE A 121 -14.22 -19.12 3.06
C ILE A 121 -13.81 -19.71 1.73
N CYS A 122 -14.32 -19.14 0.63
CA CYS A 122 -13.85 -19.42 -0.72
C CYS A 122 -13.05 -18.23 -1.28
N LYS A 123 -12.08 -18.53 -2.14
CA LYS A 123 -11.22 -17.53 -2.79
C LYS A 123 -11.61 -17.38 -4.26
N THR A 124 -11.59 -16.16 -4.76
CA THR A 124 -11.94 -15.84 -6.14
C THR A 124 -11.09 -14.67 -6.66
N SER A 125 -11.21 -14.38 -7.95
CA SER A 125 -10.58 -13.20 -8.55
C SER A 125 -11.14 -11.91 -7.95
N PHE A 126 -10.36 -10.83 -7.96
CA PHE A 126 -10.74 -9.59 -7.28
C PHE A 126 -12.09 -9.00 -7.76
N GLU A 127 -12.35 -9.08 -9.06
CA GLU A 127 -13.56 -8.52 -9.69
C GLU A 127 -14.80 -9.42 -9.56
N THR A 128 -14.64 -10.71 -9.28
CA THR A 128 -15.77 -11.66 -9.22
C THR A 128 -16.66 -11.37 -8.01
N PRO A 129 -17.93 -10.97 -8.15
CA PRO A 129 -18.78 -10.63 -7.01
C PRO A 129 -19.03 -11.84 -6.10
N CYS A 130 -19.26 -11.59 -4.81
CA CYS A 130 -19.83 -12.58 -3.91
C CYS A 130 -21.36 -12.50 -3.99
N PHE A 131 -22.07 -13.61 -3.82
CA PHE A 131 -23.52 -13.63 -3.78
C PHE A 131 -24.03 -14.36 -2.54
N VAL A 132 -25.28 -14.08 -2.17
CA VAL A 132 -26.06 -14.83 -1.20
C VAL A 132 -27.48 -14.92 -1.74
N GLU A 133 -28.06 -16.11 -1.72
CA GLU A 133 -29.44 -16.34 -2.17
C GLU A 133 -30.22 -17.13 -1.12
N ARG A 134 -31.54 -16.92 -1.07
CA ARG A 134 -32.44 -17.69 -0.21
C ARG A 134 -32.78 -19.00 -0.91
N MET A 135 -32.41 -20.14 -0.32
CA MET A 135 -32.80 -21.46 -0.83
C MET A 135 -34.29 -21.75 -0.54
N LYS A 136 -34.95 -22.49 -1.44
CA LYS A 136 -36.39 -22.82 -1.37
C LYS A 136 -36.85 -23.67 -0.17
N ASN A 137 -35.97 -24.06 0.76
CA ASN A 137 -36.32 -24.95 1.87
C ASN A 137 -36.27 -24.28 3.25
N ASN A 138 -36.94 -23.14 3.37
CA ASN A 138 -37.67 -22.86 4.61
C ASN A 138 -38.98 -22.23 4.19
N THR A 139 -40.07 -22.97 4.42
CA THR A 139 -41.47 -22.57 4.23
C THR A 139 -41.75 -21.27 5.00
N GLY A 140 -41.36 -20.14 4.42
CA GLY A 140 -41.97 -18.87 4.70
C GLY A 140 -43.24 -18.88 3.89
N ILE A 141 -44.35 -19.18 4.57
CA ILE A 141 -45.69 -18.82 4.16
C ILE A 141 -45.61 -17.38 3.61
N ASP A 142 -45.92 -17.21 2.34
CA ASP A 142 -46.38 -15.92 1.79
C ASP A 142 -47.84 -15.71 2.23
#